data_AF-A0A6M0J2C2-F1
#
_entry.id   AF-A0A6M0J2C2-F1
#
_cell.length_a   1.000
_cell.length_b   1.000
_cell.length_c   1.000
_cell.angle_alpha   90.00
_cell.angle_beta   90.00
_cell.angle_gamma   90.00
#
_symmetry.space_group_name_H-M   'P 1'
#
loop_
_entity.id
_entity.type
_entity.pdbx_description
1 polymer ?
#
loop_
_entity_poly.entity_id
_entity_poly.type
_entity_poly.pdbx_seq_one_letter_code
_entity_poly.pdbx_strand_id
1 'polypeptide(L)' 'MLLLKGCATINPEPRHDVEMAEETREVRGRIPKELKIAFEIACARLEFTQTAALEEAIRDWLKKKESAADEK' A
#
# COMPACT_ATOMS: atom_id res chain seq x y z
N MET A 1 -4.99 45.08 -24.93
CA MET A 1 -4.57 44.61 -26.27
C MET A 1 -3.05 44.54 -26.28
N LEU A 2 -2.49 43.33 -26.28
CA LEU A 2 -1.33 42.93 -27.09
C LEU A 2 -1.09 41.44 -26.81
N LEU A 3 -1.39 40.64 -27.83
CA LEU A 3 -1.10 39.21 -27.97
C LEU A 3 0.41 39.04 -28.11
N LEU A 4 1.01 38.16 -27.30
CA LEU A 4 2.21 37.43 -27.71
C LEU A 4 1.95 35.93 -27.54
N LYS A 5 1.87 35.30 -28.72
CA LYS A 5 1.83 33.86 -28.95
C LYS A 5 3.16 33.26 -28.50
N GLY A 6 3.10 32.14 -27.78
CA GLY A 6 4.25 31.32 -27.43
C GLY A 6 3.81 29.88 -27.26
N CYS A 7 3.68 29.17 -28.39
CA CYS A 7 3.46 27.74 -28.45
C CYS A 7 4.72 27.02 -27.94
N ALA A 8 4.58 26.28 -26.84
CA ALA A 8 5.47 25.17 -26.52
C ALA A 8 4.63 24.09 -25.86
N THR A 9 3.97 23.28 -26.69
CA THR A 9 3.57 21.92 -26.33
C THR A 9 4.82 21.14 -25.97
N ILE A 10 5.20 21.17 -24.70
CA ILE A 10 6.12 20.17 -24.15
C ILE A 10 5.22 18.97 -23.85
N ASN A 11 5.08 18.08 -24.83
CA ASN A 11 4.59 16.73 -24.58
C ASN A 11 5.66 16.03 -23.76
N PRO A 12 5.47 15.68 -22.48
CA PRO A 12 6.34 14.71 -21.86
C PRO A 12 6.11 13.37 -22.57
N GLU A 13 7.17 12.83 -23.19
CA GLU A 13 7.17 11.47 -23.71
C GLU A 13 6.71 10.50 -22.61
N PRO A 14 5.93 9.45 -22.93
CA PRO A 14 5.61 8.43 -21.96
C PRO A 14 6.89 7.70 -21.57
N ARG A 15 7.41 8.02 -20.38
CA ARG A 15 8.40 7.17 -19.72
C ARG A 15 7.70 5.84 -19.46
N HIS A 16 8.12 4.83 -20.20
CA HIS A 16 7.82 3.44 -19.87
C HIS A 16 8.63 3.08 -18.61
N ASP A 17 8.19 3.61 -17.48
CA ASP A 17 8.42 2.94 -16.21
C ASP A 17 7.53 1.71 -16.28
N VAL A 18 8.11 0.58 -16.67
CA VAL A 18 7.46 -0.73 -16.54
C VAL A 18 7.41 -0.99 -15.03
N GLU A 19 6.40 -0.40 -14.40
CA GLU A 19 5.94 -0.80 -13.09
C GLU A 19 5.52 -2.26 -13.28
N MET A 20 6.34 -3.19 -12.78
CA MET A 20 5.85 -4.54 -12.55
C MET A 20 4.68 -4.37 -11.60
N ALA A 21 3.47 -4.32 -12.15
CA ALA A 21 2.25 -4.39 -11.40
C ALA A 21 2.24 -5.80 -10.78
N GLU A 22 2.93 -5.96 -9.65
CA GLU A 22 2.60 -7.02 -8.72
C GLU A 22 1.09 -6.96 -8.54
N GLU A 23 0.41 -8.06 -8.85
CA GLU A 23 -1.05 -8.15 -8.80
C GLU A 23 -1.49 -8.10 -7.32
N THR A 24 -1.43 -6.90 -6.74
CA THR A 24 -1.87 -6.62 -5.38
C THR A 24 -3.36 -6.34 -5.40
N ARG A 25 -4.07 -6.82 -4.38
CA ARG A 25 -5.52 -6.60 -4.21
C ARG A 25 -5.79 -5.88 -2.91
N GLU A 26 -6.74 -4.96 -2.94
CA GLU A 26 -7.11 -4.16 -1.78
C GLU A 26 -7.85 -5.01 -0.73
N VAL A 27 -7.42 -4.94 0.53
CA VAL A 27 -8.09 -5.60 1.65
C VAL A 27 -8.91 -4.55 2.41
N ARG A 28 -10.24 -4.74 2.47
CA ARG A 28 -11.16 -3.84 3.18
C ARG A 28 -11.69 -4.47 4.46
N GLY A 29 -11.76 -3.69 5.53
CA GLY A 29 -12.30 -4.12 6.81
C GLY A 29 -12.57 -2.96 7.77
N ARG A 30 -13.34 -3.23 8.83
CA ARG A 30 -13.53 -2.29 9.94
C ARG A 30 -12.82 -2.82 11.18
N ILE A 31 -12.02 -1.96 11.81
CA ILE A 31 -11.32 -2.23 13.06
C ILE A 31 -11.62 -1.13 14.08
N PRO A 32 -11.44 -1.39 15.39
CA PRO A 32 -11.56 -0.35 16.41
C PRO A 32 -10.63 0.84 16.12
N LYS A 33 -11.13 2.06 16.37
CA LYS A 33 -10.38 3.31 16.12
C LYS A 33 -9.01 3.32 16.80
N GLU A 34 -8.96 2.90 18.05
CA GLU A 34 -7.72 2.88 18.84
C GLU A 34 -6.67 1.95 18.22
N LEU A 35 -7.11 0.82 17.67
CA LEU A 35 -6.22 -0.15 17.02
C LEU A 35 -5.65 0.41 15.71
N LYS A 36 -6.47 1.13 14.92
CA LYS A 36 -5.99 1.83 13.72
C LYS A 36 -4.91 2.86 14.07
N ILE A 37 -5.15 3.67 15.10
CA ILE A 37 -4.21 4.71 15.53
C ILE A 37 -2.89 4.08 16.00
N ALA A 38 -2.96 3.04 16.84
CA ALA A 38 -1.77 2.35 17.32
C ALA A 38 -0.94 1.76 16.17
N PHE A 39 -1.62 1.18 15.18
CA PHE A 39 -0.99 0.64 13.97
C PHE A 39 -0.26 1.72 13.17
N GLU A 40 -0.91 2.86 12.91
CA GLU A 40 -0.31 3.99 12.18
C GLU A 40 0.91 4.56 12.92
N ILE A 41 0.83 4.71 14.24
CA ILE A 41 1.96 5.15 15.08
C ILE A 41 3.12 4.16 15.01
N ALA A 42 2.84 2.85 15.09
CA ALA A 42 3.88 1.83 15.02
C ALA A 42 4.60 1.85 13.67
N CYS A 43 3.85 1.92 12.57
CA CYS A 43 4.42 2.03 11.22
C CYS A 43 5.31 3.26 11.09
N ALA A 44 4.87 4.42 11.58
CA ALA A 44 5.66 5.65 11.55
C ALA A 44 6.94 5.56 12.39
N ARG A 45 6.87 4.96 13.58
CA ARG A 45 8.01 4.85 14.50
C ARG A 45 9.07 3.85 14.04
N LEU A 46 8.66 2.80 13.34
CA LEU A 46 9.52 1.71 12.88
C LEU A 46 9.93 1.88 11.41
N GLU A 47 9.57 3.00 10.78
CA GLU A 47 9.83 3.28 9.36
C GLU A 47 9.30 2.16 8.44
N PHE A 48 8.15 1.60 8.80
CA PHE A 48 7.49 0.51 8.10
C PHE A 48 6.32 1.03 7.27
N THR A 49 6.13 0.46 6.08
CA THR A 49 4.94 0.78 5.28
C THR A 49 3.73 0.03 5.83
N GLN A 50 2.55 0.66 5.79
CA GLN A 50 1.31 0.02 6.24
C GLN A 50 1.01 -1.25 5.43
N THR A 51 1.33 -1.25 4.13
CA THR A 51 1.18 -2.43 3.26
C THR A 51 2.05 -3.60 3.73
N ALA A 52 3.33 -3.36 4.01
CA ALA A 52 4.23 -4.43 4.48
C ALA A 52 3.83 -4.95 5.86
N ALA A 53 3.42 -4.05 6.77
CA ALA A 53 2.95 -4.45 8.09
C ALA A 53 1.63 -5.25 8.02
N LEU A 54 0.73 -4.89 7.10
CA LEU A 54 -0.51 -5.63 6.87
C LEU A 54 -0.23 -7.01 6.26
N GLU A 55 0.70 -7.10 5.32
CA GLU A 55 1.13 -8.36 4.72
C GLU A 55 1.71 -9.30 5.78
N GLU A 56 2.62 -8.81 6.63
CA GLU A 56 3.18 -9.57 7.75
C GLU A 56 2.09 -10.08 8.69
N ALA A 57 1.19 -9.18 9.12
CA ALA A 57 0.09 -9.52 10.02
C ALA A 57 -0.86 -10.58 9.42
N ILE A 58 -1.16 -10.50 8.12
CA ILE A 58 -2.00 -11.48 7.42
C ILE A 58 -1.28 -12.84 7.33
N ARG A 59 0.01 -12.86 6.96
CA ARG A 59 0.81 -14.09 6.89
C ARG A 59 0.87 -14.78 8.25
N ASP A 60 1.10 -14.01 9.31
CA ASP A 60 1.16 -14.55 10.67
C ASP A 60 -0.19 -15.06 11.17
N TRP A 61 -1.28 -14.39 10.81
CA TRP A 61 -2.63 -14.88 11.12
C TRP A 61 -2.92 -16.21 10.41
N LEU A 62 -2.55 -16.34 9.12
CA LEU A 62 -2.76 -17.57 8.35
C LEU A 62 -1.94 -18.74 8.92
N LYS A 63 -0.65 -18.54 9.20
CA LYS A 63 0.20 -19.58 9.82
C LYS A 63 -0.40 -20.13 11.11
N LYS A 64 -0.90 -19.24 11.98
CA LYS A 64 -1.57 -19.62 13.24
C LYS A 64 -2.83 -20.49 13.01
N LYS A 65 -3.51 -20.32 11.87
CA LYS A 65 -4.69 -21.12 11.51
C LYS A 65 -4.33 -22.46 10.91
N GLU A 66 -3.25 -22.53 10.13
CA GLU A 66 -2.74 -23.78 9.58
C GLU A 66 -2.24 -24.71 10.70
N SER A 67 -1.48 -24.19 11.67
CA SER A 67 -1.01 -24.99 12.82
C SER A 67 -2.13 -25.48 13.74
N ALA A 68 -3.29 -24.83 13.75
CA ALA A 68 -4.45 -25.26 14.56
C ALA A 68 -5.31 -26.34 13.86
N ALA A 69 -5.04 -26.64 12.59
CA ALA A 69 -5.79 -27.62 11.80
C ALA A 69 -5.17 -29.03 11.83
N ASP A 70 -3.90 -29.15 12.27
CA ASP A 70 -3.16 -30.42 12.31
C ASP A 70 -3.34 -31.18 13.65
N GLU A 71 -3.96 -30.55 14.66
CA GLU A 71 -4.23 -31.15 15.98
C GLU A 71 -5.64 -31.76 16.10
N LYS A 72 -6.30 -32.12 14.98
CA LYS A 72 -7.65 -32.71 15.02
C LYS A 72 -7.76 -34.06 14.32
#